data_AF-A0A972T926-F1
#
_entry.id   AF-A0A972T926-F1
#
_cell.length_a   1.000
_cell.length_b   1.000
_cell.length_c   1.000
_cell.angle_alpha   90.00
_cell.angle_beta   90.00
_cell.angle_gamma   90.00
#
_symmetry.space_group_name_H-M   'P 1'
#
loop_
_entity.id
_entity.type
_entity.pdbx_description
1 polymer ?
#
loop_
_entity_poly.entity_id
_entity_poly.type
_entity_poly.pdbx_seq_one_letter_code
_entity_poly.pdbx_strand_id
1 'polypeptide(L)'
;MSGQLSLFDQPPKPDKPQKEIVQELSAIELNKDQPGAKLLELIPDGAVLEVTKHYETREVHVSRILGLLEDHRETGHAFSREEIGQQLSMTKAQAEGTASVMRRLGLIDSKNQITPWGSLVRARSPYLDDPGLLWLLHYLLASNAQLVLWSNLFNLILYEQDEVSIQEITEFFRVLQGRWSEKSLNDKLPLEVNSIFNTYTQALFSRLGFIQKIEKGSYVGFKNTGVIPDLIWLSAILVYRDRYYTGAASLEIPLITKAHYSPGRILRQNEVSVRKALDALHNAGLLTVETRSGLDQVRFKREHTWISAAARHLQGEQLA
;
A
#
# COMPACT_ATOMS: atom_id res chain seq x y z
N MET A 1 1.05 47.07 40.09
CA MET A 1 0.74 45.85 40.86
C MET A 1 1.17 44.65 40.03
N SER A 2 2.35 44.13 40.35
CA SER A 2 2.97 42.98 39.69
C SER A 2 2.36 41.69 40.22
N GLY A 3 1.63 40.96 39.36
CA GLY A 3 1.13 39.62 39.69
C GLY A 3 2.27 38.62 39.76
N GLN A 4 2.48 38.06 40.94
CA GLN A 4 3.45 37.01 41.22
C GLN A 4 2.96 35.72 40.53
N LEU A 5 3.72 35.20 39.56
CA LEU A 5 3.46 33.89 38.95
C LEU A 5 3.65 32.82 40.03
N SER A 6 2.59 32.04 40.27
CA SER A 6 2.60 30.94 41.23
C SER A 6 3.52 29.83 40.73
N LEU A 7 4.50 29.43 41.54
CA LEU A 7 5.40 28.30 41.26
C LEU A 7 4.68 26.94 41.20
N PHE A 8 3.35 26.93 41.37
CA PHE A 8 2.49 25.75 41.46
C PHE A 8 1.38 25.73 40.40
N ASP A 9 1.47 26.56 39.35
CA ASP A 9 0.60 26.39 38.19
C ASP A 9 0.97 25.05 37.52
N GLN A 10 0.14 24.04 37.76
CA GLN A 10 0.27 22.74 37.10
C GLN A 10 0.28 22.98 35.59
N PRO A 11 1.20 22.38 34.83
CA PRO A 11 1.14 22.45 33.39
C PRO A 11 -0.25 21.98 32.94
N PRO A 12 -0.83 22.60 31.90
CA PRO A 12 -2.10 22.16 31.37
C PRO A 12 -2.04 20.65 31.15
N LYS A 13 -3.04 19.93 31.69
CA LYS A 13 -3.13 18.48 31.50
C LYS A 13 -2.96 18.21 30.00
N PRO A 14 -2.07 17.29 29.59
CA PRO A 14 -1.99 16.91 28.19
C PRO A 14 -3.38 16.53 27.72
N ASP A 15 -3.74 16.98 26.52
CA ASP A 15 -4.98 16.58 25.87
C ASP A 15 -5.16 15.08 26.01
N LYS A 16 -6.41 14.65 26.28
CA LYS A 16 -6.75 13.22 26.38
C LYS A 16 -6.06 12.49 25.22
N PRO A 17 -5.36 11.37 25.46
CA PRO A 17 -4.69 10.65 24.39
C PRO A 17 -5.71 10.42 23.28
N GLN A 18 -5.46 10.99 22.10
CA GLN A 18 -6.24 10.66 20.91
C GLN A 18 -6.26 9.14 20.86
N LYS A 19 -7.46 8.54 20.83
CA LYS A 19 -7.60 7.07 20.71
C LYS A 19 -6.70 6.64 19.56
N GLU A 20 -5.63 5.92 19.90
CA GLU A 20 -4.64 5.50 18.93
C GLU A 20 -5.36 4.65 17.88
N ILE A 21 -5.34 5.10 16.63
CA ILE A 21 -5.95 4.34 15.54
C ILE A 21 -5.04 3.13 15.33
N VAL A 22 -5.58 1.93 15.55
CA VAL A 22 -4.83 0.67 15.38
C VAL A 22 -5.54 -0.17 14.33
N GLN A 23 -4.76 -0.68 13.38
CA GLN A 23 -5.20 -1.67 12.40
C GLN A 23 -4.04 -2.61 12.09
N GLU A 24 -4.22 -3.87 12.48
CA GLU A 24 -3.22 -4.91 12.25
C GLU A 24 -3.11 -5.28 10.77
N LEU A 25 -1.89 -5.63 10.37
CA LEU A 25 -1.60 -6.18 9.05
C LEU A 25 -1.34 -7.67 9.19
N SER A 26 -1.86 -8.47 8.26
CA SER A 26 -1.52 -9.88 8.19
C SER A 26 -0.05 -10.05 7.82
N ALA A 27 0.68 -10.83 8.62
CA ALA A 27 2.01 -11.29 8.27
C ALA A 27 1.98 -12.17 7.02
N ILE A 28 3.05 -12.12 6.22
CA ILE A 28 3.25 -12.96 5.05
C ILE A 28 4.62 -13.60 5.15
N GLU A 29 4.65 -14.88 5.46
CA GLU A 29 5.87 -15.67 5.54
C GLU A 29 6.32 -16.09 4.14
N LEU A 30 7.57 -15.76 3.79
CA LEU A 30 8.18 -16.08 2.50
C LEU A 30 9.69 -16.29 2.65
N ASN A 31 10.25 -17.16 1.82
CA ASN A 31 11.70 -17.29 1.65
C ASN A 31 12.25 -16.22 0.70
N LYS A 32 11.86 -14.96 0.94
CA LYS A 32 12.11 -13.85 0.02
C LYS A 32 13.51 -13.24 0.10
N ASP A 33 14.24 -13.46 1.20
CA ASP A 33 15.56 -12.85 1.39
C ASP A 33 16.70 -13.75 0.87
N GLN A 34 16.35 -14.89 0.27
CA GLN A 34 17.33 -15.76 -0.39
C GLN A 34 17.80 -15.11 -1.70
N PRO A 35 19.12 -14.95 -1.91
CA PRO A 35 19.66 -14.46 -3.17
C PRO A 35 19.19 -15.31 -4.35
N GLY A 36 18.59 -14.67 -5.36
CA GLY A 36 18.10 -15.35 -6.56
C GLY A 36 16.75 -16.05 -6.39
N ALA A 37 15.99 -15.74 -5.34
CA ALA A 37 14.64 -16.26 -5.13
C ALA A 37 13.78 -16.13 -6.39
N LYS A 38 13.22 -17.25 -6.85
CA LYS A 38 12.40 -17.30 -8.06
C LYS A 38 10.94 -17.00 -7.75
N LEU A 39 10.17 -16.63 -8.77
CA LEU A 39 8.75 -16.30 -8.63
C LEU A 39 7.96 -17.33 -7.79
N LEU A 40 8.15 -18.63 -8.00
CA LEU A 40 7.43 -19.67 -7.26
C LEU A 40 7.71 -19.67 -5.75
N GLU A 41 8.90 -19.26 -5.33
CA GLU A 41 9.31 -19.15 -3.92
C GLU A 41 8.77 -17.88 -3.24
N LEU A 42 8.30 -16.93 -4.06
CA LEU A 42 7.76 -15.64 -3.63
C LEU A 42 6.23 -15.62 -3.58
N ILE A 43 5.56 -16.76 -3.78
CA ILE A 43 4.10 -16.85 -3.79
C ILE A 43 3.63 -17.60 -2.53
N PRO A 44 3.05 -16.89 -1.54
CA PRO A 44 2.60 -17.50 -0.30
C PRO A 44 1.36 -18.36 -0.52
N ASP A 45 1.04 -19.24 0.43
CA ASP A 45 -0.23 -19.97 0.41
C ASP A 45 -1.44 -19.04 0.48
N GLY A 46 -2.52 -19.43 -0.20
CA GLY A 46 -3.74 -18.61 -0.31
C GLY A 46 -3.66 -17.45 -1.30
N ALA A 47 -2.55 -17.29 -2.02
CA ALA A 47 -2.39 -16.20 -2.98
C ALA A 47 -3.41 -16.27 -4.11
N VAL A 48 -3.83 -15.11 -4.59
CA VAL A 48 -4.84 -14.97 -5.63
C VAL A 48 -4.22 -14.51 -6.95
N LEU A 49 -4.68 -15.11 -8.04
CA LEU A 49 -4.34 -14.67 -9.39
C LEU A 49 -5.12 -13.40 -9.77
N GLU A 50 -6.39 -13.32 -9.37
CA GLU A 50 -7.33 -12.27 -9.76
C GLU A 50 -7.87 -11.53 -8.53
N VAL A 51 -7.67 -10.21 -8.48
CA VAL A 51 -8.16 -9.32 -7.42
C VAL A 51 -9.13 -8.26 -7.95
N THR A 52 -8.94 -7.75 -9.17
CA THR A 52 -9.78 -6.70 -9.77
C THR A 52 -11.00 -7.23 -10.50
N LYS A 53 -11.05 -8.55 -10.76
CA LYS A 53 -12.09 -9.16 -11.61
C LYS A 53 -12.13 -8.53 -13.00
N HIS A 54 -10.95 -8.16 -13.52
CA HIS A 54 -10.74 -7.58 -14.85
C HIS A 54 -11.26 -6.14 -15.03
N TYR A 55 -11.67 -5.46 -13.95
CA TYR A 55 -12.11 -4.06 -13.98
C TYR A 55 -11.11 -3.17 -13.25
N GLU A 56 -10.59 -2.13 -13.90
CA GLU A 56 -9.70 -1.18 -13.23
C GLU A 56 -10.35 -0.58 -11.97
N THR A 57 -9.54 -0.37 -10.93
CA THR A 57 -10.04 0.24 -9.70
C THR A 57 -10.14 1.74 -9.91
N ARG A 58 -11.37 2.27 -9.84
CA ARG A 58 -11.65 3.69 -10.01
C ARG A 58 -11.90 4.34 -8.66
N GLU A 59 -11.32 5.51 -8.47
CA GLU A 59 -11.48 6.35 -7.28
C GLU A 59 -12.94 6.62 -6.96
N VAL A 60 -13.77 6.95 -7.97
CA VAL A 60 -15.20 7.20 -7.79
C VAL A 60 -15.95 6.02 -7.18
N HIS A 61 -15.59 4.78 -7.54
CA HIS A 61 -16.24 3.59 -6.99
C HIS A 61 -15.80 3.36 -5.55
N VAL A 62 -14.50 3.50 -5.26
CA VAL A 62 -13.98 3.38 -3.89
C VAL A 62 -14.62 4.43 -2.98
N SER A 63 -14.66 5.69 -3.40
CA SER A 63 -15.27 6.79 -2.64
C SER A 63 -16.76 6.56 -2.37
N ARG A 64 -17.52 6.08 -3.38
CA ARG A 64 -18.94 5.79 -3.22
C ARG A 64 -19.20 4.63 -2.26
N ILE A 65 -18.41 3.56 -2.35
CA ILE A 65 -18.52 2.42 -1.42
C ILE A 65 -18.18 2.87 0.01
N LEU A 66 -17.09 3.62 0.20
CA LEU A 66 -16.76 4.15 1.53
C LEU A 66 -17.86 5.06 2.10
N GLY A 67 -18.44 5.93 1.27
CA GLY A 67 -19.58 6.76 1.67
C GLY A 67 -20.76 5.91 2.12
N LEU A 68 -21.18 4.95 1.30
CA LEU A 68 -22.29 4.05 1.64
C LEU A 68 -22.07 3.31 2.97
N LEU A 69 -20.88 2.75 3.16
CA LEU A 69 -20.55 1.97 4.35
C LEU A 69 -20.44 2.84 5.62
N GLU A 70 -19.91 4.06 5.50
CA GLU A 70 -19.86 4.99 6.64
C GLU A 70 -21.26 5.46 7.03
N ASP A 71 -22.12 5.78 6.06
CA ASP A 71 -23.51 6.23 6.31
C ASP A 71 -24.35 5.17 7.05
N HIS A 72 -23.99 3.89 6.93
CA HIS A 72 -24.68 2.77 7.57
C HIS A 72 -23.90 2.15 8.73
N ARG A 73 -22.79 2.75 9.13
CA ARG A 73 -21.90 2.19 10.15
C ARG A 73 -22.60 1.94 11.48
N GLU A 74 -23.48 2.84 11.91
CA GLU A 74 -24.24 2.72 13.17
C GLU A 74 -25.26 1.58 13.15
N THR A 75 -25.79 1.25 11.97
CA THR A 75 -26.75 0.14 11.82
C THR A 75 -26.08 -1.23 11.87
N GLY A 76 -24.76 -1.30 11.69
CA GLY A 76 -24.01 -2.54 11.58
C GLY A 76 -24.40 -3.41 10.37
N HIS A 77 -25.18 -2.87 9.43
CA HIS A 77 -25.64 -3.60 8.26
C HIS A 77 -24.45 -3.99 7.38
N ALA A 78 -24.31 -5.29 7.13
CA ALA A 78 -23.28 -5.84 6.27
C ALA A 78 -23.82 -5.97 4.84
N PHE A 79 -23.36 -5.10 3.95
CA PHE A 79 -23.76 -5.15 2.56
C PHE A 79 -23.10 -6.32 1.82
N SER A 80 -23.92 -7.13 1.15
CA SER A 80 -23.47 -8.04 0.10
C SER A 80 -22.91 -7.27 -1.10
N ARG A 81 -22.16 -7.96 -1.96
CA ARG A 81 -21.57 -7.32 -3.15
C ARG A 81 -22.66 -6.94 -4.17
N GLU A 82 -23.73 -7.72 -4.20
CA GLU A 82 -24.93 -7.49 -4.98
C GLU A 82 -25.66 -6.22 -4.53
N GLU A 83 -25.85 -6.03 -3.22
CA GLU A 83 -26.48 -4.81 -2.67
C GLU A 83 -25.63 -3.57 -2.96
N ILE A 84 -24.31 -3.65 -2.79
CA ILE A 84 -23.38 -2.57 -3.18
C ILE A 84 -23.57 -2.22 -4.67
N GLY A 85 -23.63 -3.23 -5.54
CA GLY A 85 -23.83 -3.04 -6.97
C GLY A 85 -25.15 -2.34 -7.30
N GLN A 86 -26.25 -2.77 -6.67
CA GLN A 86 -27.57 -2.18 -6.86
C GLN A 86 -27.63 -0.73 -6.38
N GLN A 87 -27.09 -0.42 -5.21
CA GLN A 87 -27.16 0.92 -4.63
C GLN A 87 -26.29 1.93 -5.36
N LEU A 88 -25.18 1.50 -5.96
CA LEU A 88 -24.20 2.38 -6.60
C LEU A 88 -24.26 2.36 -8.12
N SER A 89 -25.25 1.67 -8.71
CA SER A 89 -25.41 1.47 -10.16
C SER A 89 -24.15 0.89 -10.81
N MET A 90 -23.54 -0.09 -10.15
CA MET A 90 -22.36 -0.82 -10.62
C MET A 90 -22.77 -2.24 -11.05
N THR A 91 -22.09 -2.79 -12.06
CA THR A 91 -22.24 -4.22 -12.35
C THR A 91 -21.73 -5.05 -11.16
N LYS A 92 -22.25 -6.27 -11.00
CA LYS A 92 -21.78 -7.20 -9.96
C LYS A 92 -20.25 -7.33 -10.01
N ALA A 93 -19.67 -7.61 -11.17
CA ALA A 93 -18.23 -7.79 -11.31
C ALA A 93 -17.41 -6.55 -10.91
N GLN A 94 -17.87 -5.34 -11.25
CA GLN A 94 -17.23 -4.09 -10.80
C GLN A 94 -17.31 -3.92 -9.28
N ALA A 95 -18.46 -4.22 -8.67
CA ALA A 95 -18.63 -4.16 -7.22
C ALA A 95 -17.72 -5.20 -6.52
N GLU A 96 -17.65 -6.42 -7.05
CA GLU A 96 -16.78 -7.47 -6.52
C GLU A 96 -15.30 -7.10 -6.62
N GLY A 97 -14.85 -6.63 -7.79
CA GLY A 97 -13.48 -6.22 -8.04
C GLY A 97 -13.06 -5.04 -7.17
N THR A 98 -13.89 -4.00 -7.11
CA THR A 98 -13.62 -2.81 -6.28
C THR A 98 -13.58 -3.18 -4.80
N ALA A 99 -14.56 -3.92 -4.28
CA ALA A 99 -14.58 -4.34 -2.88
C ALA A 99 -13.40 -5.27 -2.54
N SER A 100 -13.01 -6.14 -3.47
CA SER A 100 -11.83 -7.00 -3.32
C SER A 100 -10.54 -6.18 -3.15
N VAL A 101 -10.32 -5.17 -4.00
CA VAL A 101 -9.18 -4.25 -3.87
C VAL A 101 -9.26 -3.43 -2.59
N MET A 102 -10.43 -2.90 -2.23
CA MET A 102 -10.63 -2.16 -0.97
C MET A 102 -10.30 -3.00 0.27
N ARG A 103 -10.65 -4.29 0.28
CA ARG A 103 -10.24 -5.21 1.36
C ARG A 103 -8.73 -5.37 1.44
N ARG A 104 -8.06 -5.47 0.30
CA ARG A 104 -6.59 -5.63 0.24
C ARG A 104 -5.83 -4.36 0.60
N LEU A 105 -6.46 -3.20 0.39
CA LEU A 105 -6.02 -1.91 0.93
C LEU A 105 -6.33 -1.72 2.43
N GLY A 106 -7.06 -2.67 3.03
CA GLY A 106 -7.50 -2.57 4.42
C GLY A 106 -8.50 -1.44 4.65
N LEU A 107 -9.20 -0.96 3.62
CA LEU A 107 -10.22 0.09 3.76
C LEU A 107 -11.52 -0.49 4.31
N ILE A 108 -11.83 -1.73 3.95
CA ILE A 108 -12.99 -2.49 4.44
C ILE A 108 -12.54 -3.89 4.88
N ASP A 109 -13.30 -4.52 5.75
CA ASP A 109 -12.99 -5.85 6.28
C ASP A 109 -13.60 -7.00 5.44
N SER A 110 -13.44 -8.24 5.91
CA SER A 110 -13.98 -9.44 5.27
C SER A 110 -15.52 -9.48 5.22
N LYS A 111 -16.20 -8.73 6.08
CA LYS A 111 -17.65 -8.60 6.18
C LYS A 111 -18.18 -7.37 5.43
N ASN A 112 -17.33 -6.71 4.63
CA ASN A 112 -17.59 -5.45 3.94
C ASN A 112 -18.00 -4.31 4.89
N GLN A 113 -17.45 -4.29 6.10
CA GLN A 113 -17.58 -3.16 7.03
C GLN A 113 -16.40 -2.21 6.85
N ILE A 114 -16.65 -0.91 7.01
CA ILE A 114 -15.58 0.10 6.97
C ILE A 114 -14.65 -0.06 8.17
N THR A 115 -13.35 -0.05 7.91
CA THR A 115 -12.30 -0.17 8.93
C THR A 115 -11.94 1.20 9.51
N PRO A 116 -11.18 1.28 10.63
CA PRO A 116 -10.63 2.55 11.09
C PRO A 116 -9.82 3.30 10.02
N TRP A 117 -9.02 2.58 9.22
CA TRP A 117 -8.31 3.16 8.07
C TRP A 117 -9.26 3.69 7.01
N GLY A 118 -10.27 2.92 6.64
CA GLY A 118 -11.29 3.31 5.66
C GLY A 118 -12.06 4.57 6.07
N SER A 119 -12.50 4.64 7.33
CA SER A 119 -13.20 5.82 7.87
C SER A 119 -12.29 7.05 7.87
N LEU A 120 -11.02 6.90 8.23
CA LEU A 120 -10.05 7.99 8.20
C LEU A 120 -9.82 8.51 6.76
N VAL A 121 -9.62 7.60 5.80
CA VAL A 121 -9.48 7.95 4.38
C VAL A 121 -10.74 8.67 3.88
N ARG A 122 -11.93 8.13 4.16
CA ARG A 122 -13.20 8.77 3.79
C ARG A 122 -13.33 10.18 4.35
N ALA A 123 -12.92 10.39 5.60
CA ALA A 123 -13.02 11.69 6.28
C ALA A 123 -12.00 12.71 5.77
N ARG A 124 -10.78 12.28 5.39
CA ARG A 124 -9.66 13.19 5.08
C ARG A 124 -9.35 13.34 3.60
N SER A 125 -9.58 12.30 2.79
CA SER A 125 -9.45 12.35 1.32
C SER A 125 -10.64 11.63 0.67
N PRO A 126 -11.85 12.24 0.75
CA PRO A 126 -13.08 11.63 0.26
C PRO A 126 -13.06 11.31 -1.25
N TYR A 127 -12.22 11.98 -2.02
CA TYR A 127 -12.05 11.81 -3.46
C TYR A 127 -10.74 11.10 -3.86
N LEU A 128 -9.96 10.61 -2.88
CA LEU A 128 -8.68 9.93 -3.09
C LEU A 128 -7.70 10.74 -3.96
N ASP A 129 -7.63 12.04 -3.69
CA ASP A 129 -6.89 13.03 -4.44
C ASP A 129 -5.56 13.45 -3.82
N ASP A 130 -5.28 12.99 -2.59
CA ASP A 130 -4.01 13.22 -1.90
C ASP A 130 -2.89 12.34 -2.49
N PRO A 131 -1.81 12.92 -3.05
CA PRO A 131 -0.73 12.14 -3.67
C PRO A 131 -0.01 11.21 -2.69
N GLY A 132 0.14 11.61 -1.41
CA GLY A 132 0.78 10.78 -0.39
C GLY A 132 -0.04 9.52 -0.08
N LEU A 133 -1.35 9.66 0.04
CA LEU A 133 -2.29 8.56 0.17
C LEU A 133 -2.19 7.61 -1.02
N LEU A 134 -2.17 8.14 -2.24
CA LEU A 134 -2.05 7.31 -3.44
C LEU A 134 -0.74 6.49 -3.44
N TRP A 135 0.38 7.07 -3.00
CA TRP A 135 1.64 6.33 -2.82
C TRP A 135 1.52 5.22 -1.78
N LEU A 136 0.85 5.48 -0.66
CA LEU A 136 0.63 4.46 0.36
C LEU A 136 -0.29 3.33 -0.13
N LEU A 137 -1.40 3.66 -0.80
CA LEU A 137 -2.33 2.68 -1.36
C LEU A 137 -1.64 1.82 -2.43
N HIS A 138 -0.81 2.44 -3.29
CA HIS A 138 0.05 1.73 -4.23
C HIS A 138 0.95 0.74 -3.48
N TYR A 139 1.68 1.22 -2.46
CA TYR A 139 2.58 0.37 -1.68
C TYR A 139 1.83 -0.79 -1.02
N LEU A 140 0.68 -0.55 -0.40
CA LEU A 140 -0.14 -1.57 0.27
C LEU A 140 -0.52 -2.73 -0.66
N LEU A 141 -0.86 -2.43 -1.93
CA LEU A 141 -1.18 -3.45 -2.94
C LEU A 141 0.08 -4.11 -3.52
N ALA A 142 1.01 -3.31 -4.02
CA ALA A 142 2.18 -3.81 -4.76
C ALA A 142 3.19 -4.54 -3.86
N SER A 143 3.22 -4.25 -2.56
CA SER A 143 4.00 -5.01 -1.58
C SER A 143 3.25 -6.18 -0.97
N ASN A 144 2.04 -6.53 -1.42
CA ASN A 144 1.27 -7.66 -0.89
C ASN A 144 1.46 -8.90 -1.77
N ALA A 145 2.35 -9.82 -1.38
CA ALA A 145 2.66 -11.01 -2.16
C ALA A 145 1.47 -11.97 -2.37
N GLN A 146 0.39 -11.84 -1.59
CA GLN A 146 -0.86 -12.57 -1.83
C GLN A 146 -1.55 -12.14 -3.14
N LEU A 147 -1.19 -10.98 -3.70
CA LEU A 147 -1.68 -10.47 -4.98
C LEU A 147 -0.64 -10.77 -6.07
N VAL A 148 -0.62 -12.01 -6.58
CA VAL A 148 0.51 -12.54 -7.35
C VAL A 148 0.88 -11.66 -8.54
N LEU A 149 -0.10 -11.32 -9.38
CA LEU A 149 0.13 -10.53 -10.59
C LEU A 149 0.50 -9.08 -10.23
N TRP A 150 -0.27 -8.46 -9.33
CA TRP A 150 -0.07 -7.05 -8.96
C TRP A 150 1.27 -6.83 -8.28
N SER A 151 1.62 -7.66 -7.31
CA SER A 151 2.86 -7.49 -6.54
C SER A 151 4.09 -7.78 -7.38
N ASN A 152 4.10 -8.87 -8.17
CA ASN A 152 5.25 -9.25 -8.97
C ASN A 152 5.42 -8.42 -10.24
N LEU A 153 4.36 -7.73 -10.70
CA LEU A 153 4.52 -6.68 -11.70
C LEU A 153 5.52 -5.62 -11.24
N PHE A 154 5.47 -5.16 -9.98
CA PHE A 154 6.41 -4.16 -9.45
C PHE A 154 7.67 -4.78 -8.85
N ASN A 155 7.51 -5.90 -8.14
CA ASN A 155 8.60 -6.53 -7.40
C ASN A 155 9.65 -7.19 -8.29
N LEU A 156 9.25 -7.72 -9.44
CA LEU A 156 10.14 -8.46 -10.35
C LEU A 156 10.20 -7.77 -11.71
N ILE A 157 9.06 -7.64 -12.39
CA ILE A 157 9.04 -7.28 -13.81
C ILE A 157 9.50 -5.83 -14.03
N LEU A 158 8.79 -4.88 -13.44
CA LEU A 158 9.06 -3.45 -13.55
C LEU A 158 10.29 -2.98 -12.74
N TYR A 159 10.83 -3.85 -11.89
CA TYR A 159 12.10 -3.60 -11.22
C TYR A 159 13.26 -3.77 -12.22
N GLU A 160 13.25 -4.87 -12.95
CA GLU A 160 14.28 -5.23 -13.94
C GLU A 160 14.13 -4.47 -15.26
N GLN A 161 12.90 -4.17 -15.67
CA GLN A 161 12.60 -3.58 -16.97
C GLN A 161 11.75 -2.30 -16.83
N ASP A 162 12.05 -1.31 -17.67
CA ASP A 162 11.25 -0.07 -17.71
C ASP A 162 10.10 -0.19 -18.71
N GLU A 163 10.30 -0.84 -19.86
CA GLU A 163 9.27 -1.09 -20.87
C GLU A 163 8.84 -2.55 -20.87
N VAL A 164 7.52 -2.79 -20.93
CA VAL A 164 6.91 -4.12 -20.86
C VAL A 164 5.62 -4.21 -21.68
N SER A 165 5.34 -5.39 -22.20
CA SER A 165 4.07 -5.73 -22.85
C SER A 165 3.24 -6.74 -22.06
N ILE A 166 1.91 -6.74 -22.30
CA ILE A 166 1.01 -7.73 -21.71
C ILE A 166 1.43 -9.16 -22.10
N GLN A 167 1.92 -9.35 -23.33
CA GLN A 167 2.38 -10.64 -23.84
C GLN A 167 3.60 -11.14 -23.05
N GLU A 168 4.63 -10.30 -22.86
CA GLU A 168 5.83 -10.67 -22.09
C GLU A 168 5.47 -10.98 -20.63
N ILE A 169 4.58 -10.20 -20.03
CA ILE A 169 4.11 -10.45 -18.66
C ILE A 169 3.35 -11.76 -18.57
N THR A 170 2.47 -12.03 -19.54
CA THR A 170 1.71 -13.29 -19.60
C THR A 170 2.64 -14.48 -19.72
N GLU A 171 3.68 -14.37 -20.56
CA GLU A 171 4.68 -15.41 -20.72
C GLU A 171 5.50 -15.63 -19.45
N PHE A 172 5.93 -14.54 -18.80
CA PHE A 172 6.65 -14.61 -17.52
C PHE A 172 5.88 -15.40 -16.45
N PHE A 173 4.56 -15.24 -16.39
CA PHE A 173 3.71 -15.94 -15.43
C PHE A 173 3.29 -17.36 -15.88
N ARG A 174 3.75 -17.88 -17.02
CA ARG A 174 3.47 -19.27 -17.44
C ARG A 174 4.01 -20.31 -16.47
N VAL A 175 5.09 -19.99 -15.77
CA VAL A 175 5.67 -20.86 -14.72
C VAL A 175 4.68 -21.16 -13.58
N LEU A 176 3.58 -20.42 -13.48
CA LEU A 176 2.50 -20.67 -12.51
C LEU A 176 1.59 -21.86 -12.89
N GLN A 177 1.81 -22.48 -14.06
CA GLN A 177 1.13 -23.71 -14.44
C GLN A 177 1.37 -24.80 -13.40
N GLY A 178 0.30 -25.45 -12.97
CA GLY A 178 0.32 -26.43 -11.86
C GLY A 178 -0.25 -25.85 -10.57
N ARG A 179 -0.10 -24.54 -10.33
CA ARG A 179 -0.79 -23.85 -9.23
C ARG A 179 -2.13 -23.24 -9.67
N TRP A 180 -2.19 -22.75 -10.91
CA TRP A 180 -3.45 -22.41 -11.58
C TRP A 180 -3.62 -23.22 -12.86
N SER A 181 -4.87 -23.40 -13.27
CA SER A 181 -5.20 -24.10 -14.51
C SER A 181 -4.73 -23.31 -15.73
N GLU A 182 -4.32 -24.03 -16.78
CA GLU A 182 -3.91 -23.43 -18.05
C GLU A 182 -4.98 -22.51 -18.63
N LYS A 183 -6.26 -22.89 -18.50
CA LYS A 183 -7.40 -22.05 -18.86
C LYS A 183 -7.41 -20.70 -18.12
N SER A 184 -7.14 -20.69 -16.82
CA SER A 184 -7.08 -19.42 -16.06
C SER A 184 -5.91 -18.54 -16.50
N LEU A 185 -4.76 -19.16 -16.79
CA LEU A 185 -3.57 -18.46 -17.28
C LEU A 185 -3.75 -17.91 -18.69
N ASN A 186 -4.50 -18.61 -19.56
CA ASN A 186 -4.80 -18.15 -20.92
C ASN A 186 -5.87 -17.06 -20.94
N ASP A 187 -7.00 -17.29 -20.27
CA ASP A 187 -8.19 -16.49 -20.46
C ASP A 187 -8.22 -15.27 -19.53
N LYS A 188 -7.71 -15.39 -18.31
CA LYS A 188 -7.94 -14.42 -17.24
C LYS A 188 -6.72 -13.58 -16.90
N LEU A 189 -5.53 -14.17 -16.95
CA LEU A 189 -4.30 -13.47 -16.62
C LEU A 189 -4.09 -12.21 -17.47
N PRO A 190 -4.24 -12.23 -18.82
CA PRO A 190 -4.05 -11.03 -19.62
C PRO A 190 -5.06 -9.93 -19.28
N LEU A 191 -6.31 -10.31 -18.94
CA LEU A 191 -7.37 -9.39 -18.57
C LEU A 191 -7.08 -8.72 -17.21
N GLU A 192 -6.61 -9.49 -16.24
CA GLU A 192 -6.23 -9.00 -14.92
C GLU A 192 -5.02 -8.06 -15.01
N VAL A 193 -3.98 -8.43 -15.78
CA VAL A 193 -2.81 -7.57 -16.04
C VAL A 193 -3.23 -6.26 -16.69
N ASN A 194 -4.09 -6.31 -17.71
CA ASN A 194 -4.61 -5.11 -18.37
C ASN A 194 -5.40 -4.22 -17.39
N SER A 195 -6.20 -4.80 -16.51
CA SER A 195 -6.93 -4.07 -15.47
C SER A 195 -6.02 -3.38 -14.46
N ILE A 196 -4.93 -4.04 -14.04
CA ILE A 196 -3.91 -3.45 -13.18
C ILE A 196 -3.28 -2.24 -13.88
N PHE A 197 -2.85 -2.38 -15.14
CA PHE A 197 -2.29 -1.26 -15.90
C PHE A 197 -3.27 -0.10 -16.10
N ASN A 198 -4.53 -0.39 -16.39
CA ASN A 198 -5.57 0.64 -16.49
C ASN A 198 -5.76 1.38 -15.16
N THR A 199 -5.58 0.69 -14.02
CA THR A 199 -5.60 1.32 -12.70
C THR A 199 -4.50 2.39 -12.56
N TYR A 200 -3.31 2.16 -13.13
CA TYR A 200 -2.19 3.11 -13.12
C TYR A 200 -2.15 4.11 -14.25
N THR A 201 -2.87 3.89 -15.35
CA THR A 201 -2.81 4.78 -16.52
C THR A 201 -4.07 5.62 -16.71
N GLN A 202 -5.21 5.20 -16.15
CA GLN A 202 -6.52 5.81 -16.42
C GLN A 202 -7.42 5.98 -15.19
N ALA A 203 -7.08 5.40 -14.04
CA ALA A 203 -7.94 5.39 -12.86
C ALA A 203 -7.17 5.74 -11.57
N LEU A 204 -7.40 5.00 -10.46
CA LEU A 204 -6.99 5.36 -9.11
C LEU A 204 -5.54 5.85 -8.99
N PHE A 205 -4.59 5.23 -9.68
CA PHE A 205 -3.17 5.56 -9.59
C PHE A 205 -2.62 6.38 -10.77
N SER A 206 -3.47 6.81 -11.71
CA SER A 206 -3.07 7.61 -12.88
C SER A 206 -2.26 8.87 -12.51
N ARG A 207 -2.64 9.52 -11.42
CA ARG A 207 -2.01 10.76 -10.92
C ARG A 207 -0.60 10.55 -10.35
N LEU A 208 -0.20 9.30 -10.05
CA LEU A 208 1.17 9.02 -9.64
C LEU A 208 2.17 9.19 -10.78
N GLY A 209 1.71 9.16 -12.04
CA GLY A 209 2.60 9.22 -13.20
C GLY A 209 3.61 8.06 -13.24
N PHE A 210 3.26 6.95 -12.59
CA PHE A 210 4.19 5.84 -12.36
C PHE A 210 4.35 4.93 -13.57
N ILE A 211 3.27 4.82 -14.36
CA ILE A 211 3.21 4.01 -15.57
C ILE A 211 2.52 4.85 -16.65
N GLN A 212 3.07 4.82 -17.86
CA GLN A 212 2.45 5.39 -19.05
C GLN A 212 2.22 4.30 -20.09
N LYS A 213 1.09 4.39 -20.79
CA LYS A 213 0.80 3.55 -21.93
C LYS A 213 1.49 4.13 -23.17
N ILE A 214 2.32 3.33 -23.83
CA ILE A 214 2.98 3.72 -25.09
C ILE A 214 2.00 3.45 -26.24
N GLU A 215 1.54 2.21 -26.33
CA GLU A 215 0.61 1.75 -27.37
C GLU A 215 -0.29 0.63 -26.82
N LYS A 216 -1.04 -0.06 -27.70
CA LYS A 216 -1.98 -1.10 -27.28
C LYS A 216 -1.24 -2.30 -26.70
N GLY A 217 -1.26 -2.42 -25.37
CA GLY A 217 -0.68 -3.56 -24.65
C GLY A 217 0.77 -3.37 -24.22
N SER A 218 1.36 -2.19 -24.48
CA SER A 218 2.75 -1.85 -24.15
C SER A 218 2.81 -0.63 -23.23
N TYR A 219 3.65 -0.71 -22.21
CA TYR A 219 3.71 0.26 -21.11
C TYR A 219 5.16 0.55 -20.73
N VAL A 220 5.40 1.78 -20.26
CA VAL A 220 6.66 2.17 -19.61
C VAL A 220 6.40 2.54 -18.15
N GLY A 221 7.21 2.02 -17.25
CA GLY A 221 7.23 2.39 -15.84
C GLY A 221 8.42 3.29 -15.53
N PHE A 222 8.18 4.34 -14.74
CA PHE A 222 9.20 5.32 -14.40
C PHE A 222 9.81 5.07 -13.01
N LYS A 223 11.08 5.43 -12.85
CA LYS A 223 11.83 5.33 -11.59
C LYS A 223 12.14 6.74 -11.08
N ASN A 224 12.15 6.93 -9.76
CA ASN A 224 12.54 8.19 -9.11
C ASN A 224 11.74 9.44 -9.52
N THR A 225 10.49 9.29 -9.97
CA THR A 225 9.68 10.43 -10.47
C THR A 225 8.81 11.07 -9.40
N GLY A 226 8.43 10.32 -8.37
CA GLY A 226 7.55 10.79 -7.30
C GLY A 226 8.28 11.42 -6.12
N VAL A 227 7.78 12.56 -5.66
CA VAL A 227 8.06 13.07 -4.31
C VAL A 227 7.12 12.35 -3.35
N ILE A 228 7.69 11.53 -2.46
CA ILE A 228 6.93 10.75 -1.48
C ILE A 228 7.10 11.44 -0.12
N PRO A 229 6.01 11.86 0.55
CA PRO A 229 6.10 12.50 1.87
C PRO A 229 6.75 11.59 2.91
N ASP A 230 7.48 12.17 3.86
CA ASP A 230 8.25 11.40 4.85
C ASP A 230 7.36 10.52 5.72
N LEU A 231 6.18 11.00 6.13
CA LEU A 231 5.22 10.20 6.89
C LEU A 231 4.67 9.02 6.09
N ILE A 232 4.62 9.13 4.76
CA ILE A 232 4.26 8.01 3.87
C ILE A 232 5.41 7.02 3.75
N TRP A 233 6.67 7.50 3.71
CA TRP A 233 7.84 6.63 3.84
C TRP A 233 7.82 5.84 5.13
N LEU A 234 7.60 6.50 6.28
CA LEU A 234 7.48 5.83 7.57
C LEU A 234 6.38 4.77 7.54
N SER A 235 5.21 5.12 7.00
CA SER A 235 4.08 4.19 6.85
C SER A 235 4.47 2.96 6.03
N ALA A 236 5.11 3.14 4.88
CA ALA A 236 5.54 2.04 4.02
C ALA A 236 6.60 1.14 4.69
N ILE A 237 7.57 1.73 5.38
CA ILE A 237 8.61 0.97 6.11
C ILE A 237 7.98 0.15 7.26
N LEU A 238 7.04 0.73 8.00
CA LEU A 238 6.33 0.02 9.07
C LEU A 238 5.44 -1.10 8.51
N VAL A 239 4.74 -0.87 7.38
CA VAL A 239 4.03 -1.94 6.65
C VAL A 239 4.98 -3.07 6.28
N TYR A 240 6.17 -2.74 5.75
CA TYR A 240 7.17 -3.73 5.35
C TYR A 240 7.64 -4.58 6.54
N ARG A 241 8.00 -3.92 7.64
CA ARG A 241 8.40 -4.56 8.90
C ARG A 241 7.29 -5.48 9.41
N ASP A 242 6.08 -4.95 9.60
CA ASP A 242 4.99 -5.68 10.25
C ASP A 242 4.52 -6.88 9.42
N ARG A 243 4.58 -6.77 8.09
CA ARG A 243 4.17 -7.82 7.16
C ARG A 243 5.21 -8.91 6.99
N TYR A 244 6.49 -8.57 6.90
CA TYR A 244 7.54 -9.52 6.49
C TYR A 244 8.58 -9.84 7.56
N TYR A 245 8.64 -9.04 8.62
CA TYR A 245 9.58 -9.18 9.72
C TYR A 245 8.87 -8.85 11.04
N THR A 246 7.71 -9.48 11.26
CA THR A 246 6.83 -9.18 12.39
C THR A 246 7.61 -9.22 13.71
N GLY A 247 7.52 -8.12 14.47
CA GLY A 247 8.23 -7.98 15.75
C GLY A 247 9.72 -7.57 15.66
N ALA A 248 10.27 -7.37 14.46
CA ALA A 248 11.64 -6.91 14.31
C ALA A 248 11.84 -5.50 14.90
N ALA A 249 12.83 -5.37 15.78
CA ALA A 249 13.20 -4.09 16.38
C ALA A 249 14.04 -3.21 15.44
N SER A 250 14.69 -3.82 14.45
CA SER A 250 15.46 -3.13 13.42
C SER A 250 15.45 -3.89 12.10
N LEU A 251 15.76 -3.18 11.01
CA LEU A 251 15.99 -3.76 9.69
C LEU A 251 17.21 -3.09 9.05
N GLU A 252 18.01 -3.87 8.34
CA GLU A 252 19.13 -3.34 7.55
C GLU A 252 18.61 -2.44 6.41
N ILE A 253 19.30 -1.34 6.15
CA ILE A 253 18.94 -0.39 5.09
C ILE A 253 18.94 -1.04 3.69
N PRO A 254 19.87 -1.96 3.36
CA PRO A 254 19.79 -2.75 2.13
C PRO A 254 18.46 -3.51 1.96
N LEU A 255 17.87 -4.04 3.04
CA LEU A 255 16.57 -4.70 2.98
C LEU A 255 15.46 -3.71 2.62
N ILE A 256 15.45 -2.53 3.25
CA ILE A 256 14.46 -1.48 2.96
C ILE A 256 14.62 -0.93 1.53
N THR A 257 15.85 -0.90 1.02
CA THR A 257 16.16 -0.30 -0.28
C THR A 257 15.88 -1.25 -1.44
N LYS A 258 16.36 -2.51 -1.37
CA LYS A 258 16.45 -3.38 -2.54
C LYS A 258 15.80 -4.75 -2.38
N ALA A 259 15.50 -5.22 -1.17
CA ALA A 259 14.93 -6.56 -1.01
C ALA A 259 13.53 -6.69 -1.64
N HIS A 260 13.06 -7.92 -1.82
CA HIS A 260 11.73 -8.16 -2.34
C HIS A 260 10.66 -7.49 -1.47
N TYR A 261 9.70 -6.87 -2.14
CA TYR A 261 8.58 -6.10 -1.57
C TYR A 261 8.97 -4.89 -0.72
N SER A 262 10.25 -4.50 -0.71
CA SER A 262 10.74 -3.39 0.08
C SER A 262 10.18 -2.05 -0.40
N PRO A 263 10.11 -1.03 0.48
CA PRO A 263 9.71 0.31 0.11
C PRO A 263 10.49 0.88 -1.07
N GLY A 264 11.83 0.81 -1.06
CA GLY A 264 12.65 1.33 -2.16
C GLY A 264 12.35 0.65 -3.50
N ARG A 265 12.20 -0.68 -3.49
CA ARG A 265 11.88 -1.47 -4.69
C ARG A 265 10.50 -1.14 -5.24
N ILE A 266 9.46 -1.22 -4.41
CA ILE A 266 8.06 -1.07 -4.85
C ILE A 266 7.76 0.37 -5.26
N LEU A 267 8.24 1.35 -4.48
CA LEU A 267 8.09 2.78 -4.79
C LEU A 267 9.00 3.23 -5.95
N ARG A 268 9.85 2.32 -6.46
CA ARG A 268 10.86 2.54 -7.52
C ARG A 268 11.75 3.76 -7.24
N GLN A 269 12.23 3.84 -6.00
CA GLN A 269 13.14 4.88 -5.53
C GLN A 269 14.55 4.31 -5.36
N ASN A 270 15.54 5.08 -5.78
CA ASN A 270 16.95 4.73 -5.67
C ASN A 270 17.43 4.86 -4.22
N GLU A 271 18.62 4.32 -3.96
CA GLU A 271 19.20 4.32 -2.61
C GLU A 271 19.40 5.71 -2.03
N VAL A 272 19.70 6.71 -2.87
CA VAL A 272 19.87 8.10 -2.42
C VAL A 272 18.55 8.67 -1.91
N SER A 273 17.45 8.47 -2.66
CA SER A 273 16.10 8.88 -2.25
C SER A 273 15.66 8.18 -0.96
N VAL A 274 15.92 6.86 -0.84
CA VAL A 274 15.61 6.09 0.37
C VAL A 274 16.39 6.61 1.56
N ARG A 275 17.71 6.81 1.44
CA ARG A 275 18.54 7.32 2.53
C ARG A 275 18.12 8.73 2.96
N LYS A 276 17.82 9.61 2.00
CA LYS A 276 17.29 10.95 2.30
C LYS A 276 16.00 10.89 3.14
N ALA A 277 15.07 10.00 2.80
CA ALA A 277 13.85 9.81 3.58
C ALA A 277 14.13 9.24 4.98
N LEU A 278 15.05 8.28 5.10
CA LEU A 278 15.46 7.73 6.38
C LEU A 278 16.14 8.78 7.28
N ASP A 279 16.97 9.65 6.72
CA ASP A 279 17.62 10.75 7.44
C ASP A 279 16.58 11.78 7.91
N ALA A 280 15.61 12.15 7.07
CA ALA A 280 14.51 13.04 7.46
C ALA A 280 13.70 12.45 8.63
N LEU A 281 13.35 11.16 8.55
CA LEU A 281 12.65 10.45 9.62
C LEU A 281 13.49 10.29 10.89
N HIS A 282 14.80 10.14 10.76
CA HIS A 282 15.74 10.10 11.87
C HIS A 282 15.80 11.45 12.60
N ASN A 283 15.96 12.53 11.84
CA ASN A 283 16.03 13.90 12.36
C ASN A 283 14.72 14.32 13.04
N ALA A 284 13.58 13.90 12.49
CA ALA A 284 12.27 14.07 13.11
C ALA A 284 12.03 13.18 14.35
N GLY A 285 13.00 12.32 14.70
CA GLY A 285 12.91 11.42 15.83
C GLY A 285 11.83 10.36 15.69
N LEU A 286 11.47 9.95 14.47
CA LEU A 286 10.45 8.91 14.22
C LEU A 286 11.07 7.51 14.09
N LEU A 287 12.36 7.43 13.79
CA LEU A 287 13.15 6.20 13.79
C LEU A 287 14.61 6.54 14.11
N THR A 288 15.45 5.52 14.25
CA THR A 288 16.89 5.73 14.43
C THR A 288 17.67 5.08 13.30
N VAL A 289 18.46 5.86 12.58
CA VAL A 289 19.43 5.35 11.59
C VAL A 289 20.77 5.13 12.28
N GLU A 290 21.31 3.92 12.16
CA GLU A 290 22.61 3.54 12.73
C GLU A 290 23.55 3.09 11.59
N THR A 291 24.59 3.87 11.31
CA THR A 291 25.56 3.65 10.21
C THR A 291 27.00 3.39 10.66
N ARG A 292 27.23 3.30 11.98
CA ARG A 292 28.58 3.15 12.56
C ARG A 292 28.82 1.72 13.06
N SER A 293 30.09 1.37 13.25
CA SER A 293 30.51 0.09 13.83
C SER A 293 30.05 -1.13 13.03
N GLY A 294 30.00 -1.02 11.70
CA GLY A 294 29.58 -2.10 10.80
C GLY A 294 28.06 -2.28 10.69
N LEU A 295 27.26 -1.44 11.36
CA LEU A 295 25.81 -1.41 11.23
C LEU A 295 25.42 -0.43 10.12
N ASP A 296 24.42 -0.79 9.32
CA ASP A 296 23.72 0.08 8.37
C ASP A 296 22.22 -0.27 8.45
N GLN A 297 21.56 0.17 9.52
CA GLN A 297 20.20 -0.28 9.88
C GLN A 297 19.30 0.86 10.37
N VAL A 298 17.99 0.60 10.32
CA VAL A 298 16.93 1.39 10.91
C VAL A 298 16.41 0.69 12.15
N ARG A 299 16.38 1.36 13.30
CA ARG A 299 15.70 0.89 14.50
C ARG A 299 14.35 1.57 14.64
N PHE A 300 13.36 0.77 14.99
CA PHE A 300 11.98 1.22 15.09
C PHE A 300 11.63 1.63 16.51
N LYS A 301 10.80 2.68 16.57
CA LYS A 301 10.12 3.11 17.78
C LYS A 301 8.79 2.35 17.92
N ARG A 302 8.41 2.00 19.15
CA ARG A 302 7.25 1.12 19.42
C ARG A 302 5.92 1.88 19.34
N GLU A 303 5.97 3.19 19.58
CA GLU A 303 4.84 4.13 19.56
C GLU A 303 4.36 4.50 18.15
N HIS A 304 5.00 3.97 17.10
CA HIS A 304 4.62 4.26 15.73
C HIS A 304 4.09 3.02 15.04
N THR A 305 2.89 3.16 14.50
CA THR A 305 2.25 2.19 13.62
C THR A 305 2.16 2.79 12.23
N TRP A 306 2.02 1.93 11.20
CA TRP A 306 1.88 2.43 9.83
C TRP A 306 0.68 3.37 9.67
N ILE A 307 -0.42 3.07 10.39
CA ILE A 307 -1.65 3.85 10.32
C ILE A 307 -1.55 5.16 11.09
N SER A 308 -0.80 5.22 12.19
CA SER A 308 -0.58 6.48 12.91
C SER A 308 0.28 7.45 12.11
N ALA A 309 1.30 6.94 11.40
CA ALA A 309 2.09 7.73 10.46
C ALA A 309 1.24 8.23 9.28
N ALA A 310 0.42 7.37 8.67
CA ALA A 310 -0.48 7.74 7.58
C ALA A 310 -1.54 8.76 8.03
N ALA A 311 -2.05 8.63 9.26
CA ALA A 311 -3.03 9.55 9.82
C ALA A 311 -2.46 10.95 10.02
N ARG A 312 -1.24 11.06 10.52
CA ARG A 312 -0.52 12.34 10.66
C ARG A 312 -0.37 13.04 9.31
N HIS A 313 0.01 12.30 8.26
CA HIS A 313 0.07 12.82 6.89
C HIS A 313 -1.28 13.36 6.43
N LEU A 314 -2.36 12.57 6.56
CA LEU A 314 -3.71 12.98 6.16
C LEU A 314 -4.30 14.11 7.01
N GLN A 315 -3.72 14.40 8.17
CA GLN A 315 -4.05 15.55 9.00
C GLN A 315 -3.28 16.82 8.59
N GLY A 316 -2.39 16.71 7.59
CA GLY A 316 -1.58 17.82 7.08
C GLY A 316 -0.31 18.07 7.87
N GLU A 317 0.12 17.13 8.71
CA GLU A 317 1.37 17.26 9.46
C GLU A 317 2.56 17.17 8.50
N GLN A 318 3.47 18.16 8.60
CA GLN A 318 4.73 18.17 7.90
C GLN A 318 5.87 18.02 8.92
N LEU A 319 6.88 17.24 8.59
CA LEU A 319 8.07 17.15 9.42
C LEU A 319 8.87 18.45 9.30
N ALA A 320 9.35 18.94 10.44
CA ALA A 320 10.19 20.13 10.53
C ALA A 320 11.64 19.80 10.13
#